data_AF-A0A1F4B730-F1
#
_entry.id   AF-A0A1F4B730-F1
#
_cell.length_a   1.000
_cell.length_b   1.000
_cell.length_c   1.000
_cell.angle_alpha   90.00
_cell.angle_beta   90.00
_cell.angle_gamma   90.00
#
_symmetry.space_group_name_H-M   'P 1'
#
loop_
_entity.id
_entity.type
_entity.pdbx_description
1 polymer ?
#
loop_
_entity_poly.entity_id
_entity_poly.type
_entity_poly.pdbx_seq_one_letter_code
_entity_poly.pdbx_strand_id
1 'polypeptide(L)' 'MLLFAKASYVAFTNNRAERDLRMSKVKQKVSGCFRNREYVQAYCRISSFLQTMVNHGYNPLVAIQMALSGKLDADRG' A
#
# COMPACT_ATOMS: atom_id res chain seq x y z
N MET A 1 -2.03 -3.51 -2.76
CA MET A 1 -2.20 -3.72 -4.21
C MET A 1 -3.68 -3.98 -4.46
N LEU A 2 -4.28 -3.35 -5.47
CA LEU A 2 -5.71 -3.45 -5.73
C LEU A 2 -6.07 -4.85 -6.23
N LEU A 3 -6.87 -5.60 -5.47
CA LEU A 3 -7.16 -7.01 -5.76
C LEU A 3 -7.92 -7.19 -7.08
N PHE A 4 -8.78 -6.24 -7.47
CA PHE A 4 -9.49 -6.25 -8.76
C PHE A 4 -8.54 -6.24 -9.97
N ALA A 5 -7.32 -5.71 -9.82
CA ALA A 5 -6.34 -5.70 -10.91
C ALA A 5 -5.65 -7.06 -11.12
N LYS A 6 -5.79 -8.00 -10.18
CA LYS A 6 -5.25 -9.36 -10.29
C LYS A 6 -6.34 -10.42 -10.43
N ALA A 7 -7.49 -10.18 -9.84
CA ALA A 7 -8.61 -11.10 -9.77
C ALA A 7 -9.83 -10.50 -10.45
N SER A 8 -10.21 -11.07 -11.60
CA SER A 8 -11.35 -10.63 -12.41
C SER A 8 -12.70 -10.77 -11.70
N TYR A 9 -12.79 -11.60 -10.66
CA TYR A 9 -14.02 -11.80 -9.87
C TYR A 9 -14.24 -10.71 -8.81
N VAL A 10 -13.26 -9.83 -8.56
CA VAL A 10 -13.40 -8.74 -7.59
C VAL A 10 -13.94 -7.51 -8.31
N ALA A 11 -15.14 -7.06 -7.93
CA ALA A 11 -15.77 -5.89 -8.52
C ALA A 11 -14.92 -4.62 -8.35
N PHE A 12 -14.80 -3.85 -9.44
CA PHE A 12 -14.14 -2.55 -9.42
C PHE A 12 -14.98 -1.54 -8.64
N THR A 13 -14.44 -1.00 -7.55
CA THR A 13 -15.07 0.10 -6.80
C THR A 13 -14.29 1.39 -7.05
N ASN A 14 -14.87 2.30 -7.83
CA ASN A 14 -14.21 3.52 -8.31
C ASN A 14 -13.62 4.36 -7.15
N ASN A 15 -14.39 4.57 -6.08
CA ASN A 15 -13.96 5.39 -4.94
C ASN A 15 -12.79 4.79 -4.12
N ARG A 16 -12.63 3.46 -4.11
CA ARG A 16 -11.54 2.78 -3.40
C ARG A 16 -10.29 2.72 -4.29
N ALA A 17 -10.48 2.33 -5.56
CA ALA A 17 -9.40 2.28 -6.54
C ALA A 17 -8.75 3.65 -6.77
N GLU A 18 -9.56 4.71 -6.90
CA GLU A 18 -9.05 6.07 -7.07
C GLU A 18 -8.26 6.53 -5.84
N ARG A 19 -8.78 6.30 -4.64
CA ARG A 19 -8.12 6.71 -3.39
C ARG A 19 -6.75 6.04 -3.22
N ASP A 20 -6.63 4.77 -3.60
CA ASP A 20 -5.36 4.04 -3.54
C ASP A 20 -4.34 4.52 -4.59
N LEU A 21 -4.80 4.87 -5.81
CA LEU A 21 -3.94 5.38 -6.88
C LEU A 21 -3.55 6.85 -6.69
N ARG A 22 -4.41 7.65 -6.05
CA ARG A 22 -4.21 9.10 -5.86
C ARG A 22 -2.91 9.41 -5.13
N MET A 23 -2.56 8.66 -4.09
CA MET A 23 -1.32 8.88 -3.34
C MET A 23 -0.07 8.64 -4.19
N SER A 24 -0.10 7.59 -5.02
CA SER A 24 0.98 7.31 -5.98
C SER A 24 1.12 8.42 -7.02
N LYS A 25 -0.02 8.93 -7.53
CA LYS A 25 -0.04 10.01 -8.51
C LYS A 25 0.43 11.34 -7.92
N VAL A 26 0.02 11.66 -6.69
CA VAL A 26 0.49 12.84 -5.94
C VAL A 26 1.99 12.74 -5.71
N LYS A 27 2.52 11.57 -5.33
CA LYS A 27 3.95 11.40 -5.14
C LYS A 27 4.75 11.56 -6.43
N GLN A 28 4.21 11.09 -7.56
CA GLN A 28 4.78 11.34 -8.88
C GLN A 28 4.76 12.83 -9.26
N LYS A 29 3.64 13.53 -8.98
CA LYS A 29 3.41 14.93 -9.38
C LYS A 29 4.16 15.95 -8.52
N VAL A 30 4.26 15.72 -7.21
CA VAL A 30 4.70 16.73 -6.22
C VAL A 30 6.16 16.54 -5.77
N SER A 31 6.81 15.42 -6.10
CA SER A 31 8.15 15.08 -5.61
C SER A 31 9.06 14.62 -6.75
N GLY A 32 9.38 15.51 -7.69
CA GLY A 32 10.50 15.35 -8.65
C GLY A 32 10.46 14.15 -9.61
N CYS A 33 9.35 13.41 -9.64
CA CYS A 33 9.19 12.08 -10.24
C CYS A 33 10.14 11.03 -9.64
N PHE A 34 9.71 9.77 -9.56
CA PHE A 34 10.62 8.70 -9.16
C PHE A 34 11.64 8.46 -10.29
N ARG A 35 12.90 8.82 -10.05
CA ARG A 35 13.99 8.68 -11.03
C ARG A 35 14.54 7.26 -11.12
N ASN A 36 14.42 6.48 -10.03
CA ASN A 36 14.90 5.10 -9.97
C ASN A 36 13.74 4.13 -9.66
N ARG A 37 13.71 3.00 -10.38
CA ARG A 37 12.70 1.94 -10.19
C ARG A 37 12.74 1.32 -8.79
N GLU A 38 13.92 1.21 -8.18
CA GLU A 38 14.09 0.67 -6.83
C GLU A 38 13.32 1.49 -5.79
N TYR A 39 13.41 2.82 -5.86
CA TYR A 39 12.67 3.70 -4.95
C TYR A 39 11.16 3.67 -5.20
N VAL A 40 10.72 3.49 -6.45
CA VAL A 40 9.29 3.23 -6.76
C VAL A 40 8.83 1.97 -6.06
N GLN A 41 9.60 0.89 -6.18
CA GLN A 41 9.24 -0.41 -5.64
C GLN A 41 9.21 -0.40 -4.11
N ALA A 42 10.19 0.25 -3.48
CA ALA A 42 10.22 0.45 -2.04
C ALA A 42 9.01 1.27 -1.56
N TYR A 43 8.71 2.38 -2.24
CA TYR A 43 7.53 3.21 -1.92
C TYR A 43 6.24 2.41 -2.05
N CYS A 44 6.03 1.72 -3.18
CA CYS A 44 4.86 0.87 -3.39
C CYS A 44 4.72 -0.21 -2.31
N ARG A 45 5.83 -0.84 -1.89
CA ARG A 45 5.81 -1.87 -0.85
C ARG A 45 5.36 -1.29 0.49
N ILE A 46 5.95 -0.19 0.94
CA ILE A 46 5.61 0.47 2.21
C ILE A 46 4.17 0.98 2.19
N SER A 47 3.78 1.72 1.15
CA SER A 47 2.43 2.29 1.04
C SER A 47 1.36 1.21 0.95
N SER A 48 1.61 0.13 0.19
CA SER A 48 0.67 -0.99 0.10
C SER A 48 0.48 -1.72 1.43
N PHE A 49 1.55 -1.90 2.21
CA PHE A 49 1.47 -2.51 3.54
C PHE A 49 0.63 -1.65 4.49
N LEU A 50 0.89 -0.34 4.55
CA LEU A 50 0.13 0.57 5.40
C LEU A 50 -1.35 0.62 5.02
N GLN A 51 -1.66 0.68 3.72
CA GLN A 51 -3.05 0.64 3.24
C GLN A 51 -3.75 -0.66 3.65
N THR A 52 -3.07 -1.80 3.53
CA THR A 52 -3.61 -3.09 4.00
C THR A 52 -3.89 -3.04 5.49
N MET A 53 -2.94 -2.58 6.32
CA MET A 53 -3.12 -2.53 7.77
C MET A 53 -4.25 -1.58 8.20
N VAL A 54 -4.38 -0.43 7.54
CA VAL A 54 -5.50 0.49 7.75
C VAL A 54 -6.84 -0.16 7.35
N ASN A 55 -6.89 -0.91 6.26
CA ASN A 55 -8.10 -1.65 5.85
C ASN A 55 -8.48 -2.76 6.85
N HIS A 56 -7.51 -3.33 7.55
CA HIS A 56 -7.73 -4.27 8.66
C HIS A 56 -8.04 -3.57 10.00
N GLY A 57 -8.12 -2.23 10.03
CA GLY A 57 -8.45 -1.46 11.24
C GLY A 57 -7.27 -1.15 12.15
N TYR A 58 -6.04 -1.47 11.76
CA TYR A 58 -4.85 -1.15 12.53
C TYR A 58 -4.40 0.30 12.30
N ASN A 59 -3.98 0.96 13.38
CA ASN A 59 -3.36 2.27 13.28
C ASN A 59 -2.01 2.17 12.53
N PRO A 60 -1.73 3.05 11.56
CA PRO A 60 -0.51 2.98 10.76
C PRO A 60 0.78 3.08 11.59
N LEU A 61 0.79 3.79 12.72
CA LEU A 61 1.96 3.82 13.61
C LEU A 61 2.23 2.46 14.26
N VAL A 62 1.17 1.78 14.69
CA VAL A 62 1.26 0.42 15.25
C VAL A 62 1.68 -0.57 14.16
N ALA A 63 1.19 -0.40 12.93
CA ALA A 63 1.63 -1.20 11.78
C ALA A 63 3.12 -1.06 11.50
N ILE A 64 3.67 0.17 11.56
CA ILE A 64 5.11 0.41 11.41
C ILE A 64 5.88 -0.26 12.55
N GLN A 65 5.41 -0.13 13.79
CA GLN A 65 6.05 -0.76 14.95
C GLN A 65 6.04 -2.29 14.84
N MET A 66 4.94 -2.90 14.39
CA MET A 66 4.84 -4.33 14.13
C MET A 66 5.79 -4.79 13.03
N ALA A 67 5.91 -4.01 11.95
CA ALA A 67 6.83 -4.28 10.86
C ALA A 67 8.30 -4.23 11.30
N LEU A 68 8.66 -3.24 12.12
CA LEU A 68 10.02 -3.10 12.66
C LEU A 68 10.35 -4.15 13.73
N SER A 69 9.34 -4.61 14.48
CA SER A 69 9.51 -5.62 15.54
C SER A 69 9.56 -7.07 15.00
N GLY A 70 9.47 -7.28 13.68
CA GLY A 70 9.48 -8.62 13.08
C GLY A 70 8.26 -9.48 13.40
N LYS A 71 7.18 -8.90 13.95
CA LYS A 71 5.98 -9.64 14.39
C LYS A 71 5.02 -10.00 13.23
N LEU A 72 5.35 -9.65 12.00
CA LEU A 72 4.50 -9.90 10.82
C LEU A 72 4.49 -11.36 10.35
N ASP A 73 5.41 -12.18 10.85
CA ASP A 73 5.55 -13.59 10.46
C ASP A 73 4.81 -14.57 11.40
N ALA A 74 4.16 -14.08 12.47
CA ALA A 74 3.54 -14.93 13.49
C ALA A 74 2.04 -15.23 13.30
N ASP A 75 1.33 -14.49 12.43
CA ASP A 75 -0.13 -14.60 12.27
C ASP A 75 -0.56 -15.02 10.86
N ARG A 76 0.40 -15.39 10.00
CA ARG A 76 0.11 -15.97 8.69
C ARG A 76 0.26 -17.50 8.75
N GLY A 77 -0.46 -18.11 9.70
CA GLY A 77 -0.67 -19.55 9.84
C GLY A 77 -2.09 -19.90 9.40
#